data_AF-A0A9X2SPS3-F1
#
_entry.id   AF-A0A9X2SPS3-F1
#
_cell.length_a   1.000
_cell.length_b   1.000
_cell.length_c   1.000
_cell.angle_alpha   90.00
_cell.angle_beta   90.00
_cell.angle_gamma   90.00
#
_symmetry.space_group_name_H-M   'P 1'
#
loop_
_entity.id
_entity.type
_entity.pdbx_description
1 polymer ?
#
loop_
_entity_poly.entity_id
_entity_poly.type
_entity_poly.pdbx_seq_one_letter_code
_entity_poly.pdbx_strand_id
1 'polypeptide(L)'
;MTQQLRANVARAVGVRPGADTKKPAERYGMTMWFNVIVPDLDGGGTSLGLWSGCSGLEVNFTPEGPLDEGGNYDSPRYLPGRITYKPLTLDRAMTVSGSTKVRQWLQRQAAEWRDGRGAEEDRPPITIQLFSGLSPGDELIHTWTLRNAIPVAWSVPTLSSGTGGGIAIEKLSFVHNGFLNATQSGPRIGGHRTGERARLRIAESTQPDAAVTFYCSPGKFTLSQARQVKLKDGQSINDGSKVVDDDALSVTLNDLLLEGTRAVKAGITTLKKWLQPLPGPPVSPGVPPAAPKEGTPPGSPESKRAEASFTPLTLSLGATVAYLPAKVVLKSITVNFTRFTPDGTPSRATVSLVLQEKT
;
A
#
# COMPACT_ATOMS: atom_id res chain seq x y z
N MET A 1 23.57 40.35 -72.22
CA MET A 1 22.10 40.50 -72.13
C MET A 1 21.44 39.14 -71.82
N THR A 2 21.92 38.41 -70.80
CA THR A 2 21.46 37.01 -70.56
C THR A 2 21.46 36.59 -69.09
N GLN A 3 21.82 37.50 -68.16
CA GLN A 3 21.84 37.21 -66.72
C GLN A 3 20.66 37.86 -65.98
N GLN A 4 20.14 39.01 -66.44
CA GLN A 4 18.98 39.67 -65.84
C GLN A 4 17.65 38.98 -66.15
N LEU A 5 17.55 38.14 -67.19
CA LEU A 5 16.32 37.40 -67.49
C LEU A 5 16.12 36.14 -66.63
N ARG A 6 17.18 35.57 -66.03
CA ARG A 6 17.04 34.41 -65.12
C ARG A 6 16.58 34.79 -63.71
N ALA A 7 16.91 35.99 -63.25
CA ALA A 7 16.52 36.47 -61.92
C ALA A 7 15.01 36.75 -61.78
N ASN A 8 14.34 37.08 -62.89
CA ASN A 8 12.90 37.41 -62.88
C ASN A 8 11.98 36.19 -63.02
N VAL A 9 12.48 35.02 -63.43
CA VAL A 9 11.67 33.78 -63.51
C VAL A 9 11.54 33.11 -62.14
N ALA A 10 12.57 33.17 -61.30
CA ALA A 10 12.54 32.58 -59.95
C ALA A 10 11.62 33.32 -58.97
N ARG A 11 11.16 34.53 -59.30
CA ARG A 11 10.22 35.31 -58.47
C ARG A 11 8.74 35.10 -58.85
N ALA A 12 8.48 34.45 -59.99
CA ALA A 12 7.13 34.17 -60.50
C ALA A 12 6.62 32.76 -60.13
N VAL A 13 7.48 31.91 -59.56
CA VAL A 13 7.08 30.64 -58.96
C VAL A 13 7.34 30.79 -57.47
N GLY A 14 6.29 30.82 -56.65
CA GLY A 14 6.34 31.06 -55.20
C GLY A 14 7.05 29.97 -54.39
N VAL A 15 8.27 29.60 -54.76
CA VAL A 15 9.14 28.72 -53.99
C VAL A 15 9.93 29.59 -53.03
N ARG A 16 9.38 29.77 -51.83
CA ARG A 16 10.19 30.16 -50.67
C ARG A 16 11.26 29.07 -50.52
N PRO A 17 12.55 29.41 -50.34
CA PRO A 17 13.51 28.40 -49.90
C PRO A 17 12.97 27.84 -48.59
N GLY A 18 12.61 26.56 -48.62
CA GLY A 18 12.17 25.85 -47.42
C GLY A 18 13.25 26.05 -46.37
N ALA A 19 12.89 26.67 -45.26
CA ALA A 19 13.69 26.58 -44.05
C ALA A 19 13.73 25.09 -43.74
N ASP A 20 14.84 24.46 -44.10
CA ASP A 20 15.16 23.09 -43.78
C ASP A 20 15.34 23.08 -42.25
N THR A 21 14.23 22.99 -41.52
CA THR A 21 14.23 22.82 -40.07
C THR A 21 14.71 21.40 -39.84
N LYS A 22 16.02 21.21 -39.95
CA LYS A 22 16.73 20.00 -39.52
C LYS A 22 16.22 19.72 -38.12
N LYS A 23 15.39 18.68 -38.00
CA LYS A 23 14.92 18.16 -36.73
C LYS A 23 16.19 17.99 -35.87
N PRO A 24 16.26 18.59 -34.66
CA PRO A 24 17.43 18.47 -33.83
C PRO A 24 17.76 16.98 -33.68
N ALA A 25 19.02 16.63 -33.91
CA ALA A 25 19.46 15.25 -33.85
C ALA A 25 19.09 14.65 -32.49
N GLU A 26 18.49 13.47 -32.50
CA GLU A 26 18.15 12.76 -31.27
C GLU A 26 19.43 12.51 -30.46
N ARG A 27 19.41 12.93 -29.19
CA ARG A 27 20.57 12.81 -28.30
C ARG A 27 20.43 11.55 -27.47
N TYR A 28 21.50 10.78 -27.40
CA TYR A 28 21.55 9.58 -26.57
C TYR A 28 21.96 9.94 -25.14
N GLY A 29 21.39 9.24 -24.17
CA GLY A 29 21.82 9.31 -22.78
C GLY A 29 23.15 8.62 -22.57
N MET A 30 24.04 9.25 -21.82
CA MET A 30 25.35 8.69 -21.48
C MET A 30 25.32 8.11 -20.08
N THR A 31 25.64 6.82 -19.93
CA THR A 31 25.59 6.12 -18.64
C THR A 31 26.51 6.69 -17.57
N MET A 32 27.57 7.38 -17.97
CA MET A 32 28.51 8.06 -17.07
C MET A 32 27.98 9.41 -16.54
N TRP A 33 26.94 9.96 -17.17
CA TRP A 33 26.40 11.28 -16.86
C TRP A 33 24.98 11.16 -16.29
N PHE A 34 24.94 10.93 -14.98
CA PHE A 34 23.69 10.86 -14.24
C PHE A 34 23.78 11.63 -12.94
N ASN A 35 22.62 12.03 -12.43
CA ASN A 35 22.49 12.65 -11.12
C ASN A 35 21.45 11.89 -10.30
N VAL A 36 21.68 11.77 -8.99
CA VAL A 36 20.72 11.18 -8.06
C VAL A 36 20.42 12.20 -6.98
N ILE A 37 19.13 12.45 -6.76
CA ILE A 37 18.63 13.41 -5.80
C ILE A 37 17.85 12.65 -4.73
N VAL A 38 18.31 12.74 -3.49
CA VAL A 38 17.69 12.19 -2.28
C VAL A 38 17.28 13.37 -1.39
N PRO A 39 15.99 13.79 -1.40
CA PRO A 39 15.57 15.09 -0.87
C PRO A 39 16.03 15.42 0.58
N ASP A 40 15.93 14.46 1.50
CA ASP A 40 16.26 14.66 2.92
C ASP A 40 17.76 14.53 3.24
N LEU A 41 18.53 13.98 2.29
CA LEU A 41 19.98 13.84 2.37
C LEU A 41 20.68 15.05 1.72
N ASP A 42 20.10 15.56 0.65
CA ASP A 42 20.68 16.59 -0.21
C ASP A 42 20.27 18.00 0.20
N GLY A 43 19.07 18.22 0.75
CA GLY A 43 18.61 19.50 1.28
C GLY A 43 18.54 20.63 0.23
N GLY A 44 17.32 21.07 -0.12
CA GLY A 44 17.13 22.35 -0.83
C GLY A 44 17.86 22.52 -2.17
N GLY A 45 18.12 21.43 -2.91
CA GLY A 45 18.61 21.49 -4.29
C GLY A 45 20.12 21.27 -4.49
N THR A 46 20.91 21.03 -3.44
CA THR A 46 22.32 20.65 -3.60
C THR A 46 22.48 19.14 -3.46
N SER A 47 22.38 18.40 -4.58
CA SER A 47 22.66 16.96 -4.58
C SER A 47 24.04 16.71 -3.97
N LEU A 48 24.16 15.72 -3.06
CA LEU A 48 25.47 15.19 -2.65
C LEU A 48 26.22 14.50 -3.81
N GLY A 49 25.66 14.57 -5.01
CA GLY A 49 25.96 13.86 -6.25
C GLY A 49 27.42 13.90 -6.67
N LEU A 50 28.15 12.92 -6.14
CA LEU A 50 29.16 12.18 -6.89
C LEU A 50 28.94 10.69 -6.62
N TRP A 51 27.76 10.18 -7.00
CA TRP A 51 27.55 8.73 -7.07
C TRP A 51 28.32 8.20 -8.27
N SER A 52 29.22 7.26 -8.04
CA SER A 52 29.99 6.59 -9.09
C SER A 52 29.22 5.45 -9.74
N GLY A 53 28.16 4.96 -9.09
CA GLY A 53 27.31 3.89 -9.62
C GLY A 53 25.86 4.02 -9.17
N CYS A 54 24.94 3.68 -10.07
CA CYS A 54 23.52 3.58 -9.82
C CYS A 54 23.01 2.33 -10.54
N SER A 55 22.42 1.39 -9.80
CA SER A 55 21.96 0.12 -10.34
C SER A 55 20.65 -0.31 -9.68
N GLY A 56 19.93 -1.24 -10.30
CA GLY A 56 18.66 -1.75 -9.76
C GLY A 56 17.40 -1.05 -10.28
N LEU A 57 17.52 -0.20 -11.31
CA LEU A 57 16.37 0.33 -12.05
C LEU A 57 15.78 -0.74 -12.97
N GLU A 58 15.05 -1.67 -12.37
CA GLU A 58 14.51 -2.85 -13.04
C GLU A 58 13.05 -3.07 -12.63
N VAL A 59 12.21 -3.44 -13.60
CA VAL A 59 10.79 -3.78 -13.38
C VAL A 59 10.56 -5.19 -13.89
N ASN A 60 10.04 -6.05 -13.02
CA ASN A 60 9.74 -7.44 -13.34
C ASN A 60 8.23 -7.65 -13.35
N PHE A 61 7.71 -8.00 -14.52
CA PHE A 61 6.33 -8.45 -14.70
C PHE A 61 6.29 -9.95 -14.42
N THR A 62 5.48 -10.37 -13.45
CA THR A 62 5.33 -11.79 -13.09
C THR A 62 3.98 -12.31 -13.58
N PRO A 63 3.86 -12.73 -14.86
CA PRO A 63 2.60 -13.32 -15.35
C PRO A 63 2.31 -14.65 -14.65
N GLU A 64 1.03 -14.91 -14.37
CA GLU A 64 0.54 -16.17 -13.83
C GLU A 64 0.12 -17.08 -14.99
N GLY A 65 0.56 -18.33 -15.00
CA GLY A 65 0.21 -19.31 -16.04
C GLY A 65 1.36 -20.26 -16.41
N PRO A 66 1.16 -21.15 -17.39
CA PRO A 66 -0.01 -21.22 -18.27
C PRO A 66 -1.29 -21.69 -17.56
N LEU A 67 -2.43 -21.13 -17.94
CA LEU A 67 -3.75 -21.64 -17.58
C LEU A 67 -4.26 -22.49 -18.74
N ASP A 68 -4.52 -23.77 -18.48
CA ASP A 68 -5.12 -24.67 -19.46
C ASP A 68 -6.62 -24.43 -19.52
N GLU A 69 -7.08 -23.89 -20.65
CA GLU A 69 -8.50 -23.68 -20.90
C GLU A 69 -9.10 -24.87 -21.63
N GLY A 70 -10.21 -25.40 -21.09
CA GLY A 70 -10.93 -26.48 -21.75
C GLY A 70 -11.38 -26.06 -23.16
N GLY A 71 -10.96 -26.82 -24.17
CA GLY A 71 -11.34 -26.58 -25.57
C GLY A 71 -10.38 -25.70 -26.37
N ASN A 72 -9.34 -25.13 -25.76
CA ASN A 72 -8.25 -24.47 -26.47
C ASN A 72 -6.94 -25.25 -26.27
N TYR A 73 -6.51 -25.98 -27.30
CA TYR A 73 -5.26 -26.75 -27.30
C TYR A 73 -4.14 -26.09 -28.11
N ASP A 74 -4.42 -24.93 -28.73
CA ASP A 74 -3.51 -24.29 -29.69
C ASP A 74 -2.61 -23.23 -29.03
N SER A 75 -3.03 -22.65 -27.90
CA SER A 75 -2.24 -21.61 -27.21
C SER A 75 -2.49 -21.56 -25.70
N PRO A 76 -1.43 -21.45 -24.87
CA PRO A 76 -1.58 -21.26 -23.44
C PRO A 76 -2.05 -19.84 -23.10
N ARG A 77 -2.94 -19.70 -22.12
CA ARG A 77 -3.36 -18.39 -21.58
C ARG A 77 -2.50 -17.99 -20.39
N TYR A 78 -2.02 -16.74 -20.38
CA TYR A 78 -1.35 -16.13 -19.23
C TYR A 78 -2.21 -15.01 -18.64
N LEU A 79 -2.24 -14.91 -17.32
CA LEU A 79 -2.91 -13.85 -16.59
C LEU A 79 -1.87 -12.83 -16.08
N PRO A 80 -2.18 -11.52 -16.06
CA PRO A 80 -1.31 -10.54 -15.44
C PRO A 80 -1.17 -10.81 -13.94
N GLY A 81 0.04 -11.09 -13.47
CA GLY A 81 0.33 -11.17 -12.04
C GLY A 81 0.98 -9.89 -11.52
N ARG A 82 1.84 -10.01 -10.50
CA ARG A 82 2.39 -8.85 -9.78
C ARG A 82 3.50 -8.15 -10.56
N ILE A 83 3.59 -6.84 -10.39
CA ILE A 83 4.75 -6.06 -10.82
C ILE A 83 5.67 -5.92 -9.61
N THR A 84 6.92 -6.33 -9.76
CA THR A 84 7.94 -6.20 -8.72
C THR A 84 9.07 -5.29 -9.20
N TYR A 85 9.69 -4.60 -8.25
CA TYR A 85 10.79 -3.68 -8.52
C TYR A 85 12.01 -4.14 -7.74
N LYS A 86 13.18 -4.08 -8.40
CA LYS A 86 14.44 -4.44 -7.76
C LYS A 86 14.90 -3.35 -6.80
N PRO A 87 15.60 -3.69 -5.70
CA PRO A 87 16.23 -2.68 -4.86
C PRO A 87 17.22 -1.83 -5.66
N LEU A 88 17.20 -0.52 -5.44
CA LEU A 88 18.16 0.42 -5.98
C LEU A 88 19.44 0.35 -5.15
N THR A 89 20.61 0.28 -5.78
CA THR A 89 21.91 0.38 -5.11
C THR A 89 22.71 1.52 -5.72
N LEU A 90 23.18 2.41 -4.85
CA LEU A 90 24.02 3.54 -5.17
C LEU A 90 25.42 3.35 -4.58
N ASP A 91 26.44 3.56 -5.39
CA ASP A 91 27.84 3.43 -5.00
C ASP A 91 28.52 4.80 -5.09
N ARG A 92 29.32 5.18 -4.09
CA ARG A 92 30.13 6.41 -4.14
C ARG A 92 31.45 6.28 -3.41
N ALA A 93 32.41 7.11 -3.81
CA ALA A 93 33.62 7.31 -3.04
C ALA A 93 33.31 7.95 -1.67
N MET A 94 33.95 7.44 -0.63
CA MET A 94 33.84 8.00 0.72
C MET A 94 34.55 9.34 0.78
N THR A 95 33.83 10.35 1.26
CA THR A 95 34.37 11.67 1.61
C THR A 95 33.97 12.00 3.04
N VAL A 96 34.74 12.87 3.72
CA VAL A 96 34.44 13.26 5.11
C VAL A 96 33.05 13.88 5.22
N SER A 97 32.72 14.80 4.30
CA SER A 97 31.43 15.49 4.27
C SER A 97 30.28 14.56 3.86
N GLY A 98 30.45 13.77 2.79
CA GLY A 98 29.41 12.88 2.29
C GLY A 98 29.05 11.78 3.27
N SER A 99 30.05 11.06 3.80
CA SER A 99 29.85 9.96 4.77
C SER A 99 29.16 10.44 6.04
N THR A 100 29.51 11.64 6.52
CA THR A 100 28.87 12.26 7.69
C THR A 100 27.39 12.53 7.45
N LYS A 101 27.04 13.06 6.28
CA LYS A 101 25.64 13.34 5.91
C LYS A 101 24.82 12.06 5.76
N VAL A 102 25.33 11.04 5.08
CA VAL A 102 24.64 9.74 4.95
C VAL A 102 24.41 9.12 6.33
N ARG A 103 25.44 9.12 7.20
CA ARG A 103 25.30 8.63 8.58
C ARG A 103 24.22 9.38 9.35
N GLN A 104 24.23 10.71 9.33
CA GLN A 104 23.23 11.53 10.04
C GLN A 104 21.82 11.31 9.50
N TRP A 105 21.68 11.20 8.18
CA TRP A 105 20.41 10.88 7.54
C TRP A 105 19.90 9.49 7.97
N LEU A 106 20.75 8.45 7.92
CA LEU A 106 20.40 7.11 8.38
C LEU A 106 20.06 7.06 9.87
N GLN A 107 20.74 7.84 10.71
CA GLN A 107 20.41 7.96 12.14
C GLN A 107 19.01 8.54 12.35
N ARG A 108 18.61 9.55 11.57
CA ARG A 108 17.24 10.10 11.60
C ARG A 108 16.22 9.05 11.15
N GLN A 109 16.48 8.36 10.04
CA GLN A 109 15.61 7.29 9.54
C GLN A 109 15.43 6.17 10.58
N ALA A 110 16.52 5.74 11.21
CA ALA A 110 16.49 4.73 12.27
C ALA A 110 15.76 5.22 13.53
N ALA A 111 15.89 6.50 13.89
CA ALA A 111 15.14 7.08 15.00
C ALA A 111 13.63 7.07 14.72
N GLU A 112 13.20 7.56 13.55
CA GLU A 112 11.79 7.53 13.13
C GLU A 112 11.21 6.11 13.20
N TRP A 113 11.97 5.13 12.70
CA TRP A 113 11.55 3.74 12.78
C TRP A 113 11.38 3.37 14.24
N ARG A 114 12.39 3.52 15.10
CA ARG A 114 12.30 3.13 16.52
C ARG A 114 11.10 3.77 17.22
N ASP A 115 10.81 5.03 16.94
CA ASP A 115 9.69 5.77 17.51
C ASP A 115 8.31 5.31 16.98
N GLY A 116 8.27 4.27 16.14
CA GLY A 116 7.05 3.69 15.64
C GLY A 116 6.39 4.54 14.55
N ARG A 117 7.10 5.52 13.99
CA ARG A 117 6.68 6.20 12.76
C ARG A 117 6.98 5.26 11.60
N GLY A 118 5.92 4.83 10.91
CA GLY A 118 6.04 3.95 9.74
C GLY A 118 6.76 4.65 8.58
N ALA A 119 7.03 3.92 7.51
CA ALA A 119 7.40 4.54 6.25
C ALA A 119 6.18 5.31 5.73
N GLU A 120 6.10 6.61 6.03
CA GLU A 120 5.02 7.46 5.53
C GLU A 120 4.91 7.34 4.00
N GLU A 121 3.67 7.19 3.49
CA GLU A 121 3.40 7.02 2.05
C GLU A 121 3.64 8.31 1.23
N ASP A 122 4.06 9.38 1.91
CA ASP A 122 4.24 10.73 1.38
C ASP A 122 5.71 11.16 1.37
N ARG A 123 6.62 10.19 1.51
CA ARG A 123 8.06 10.43 1.43
C ARG A 123 8.40 11.12 0.10
N PRO A 124 9.20 12.20 0.14
CA PRO A 124 9.71 12.81 -1.08
C PRO A 124 10.40 11.75 -1.97
N PRO A 125 10.09 11.70 -3.27
CA PRO A 125 10.63 10.66 -4.13
C PRO A 125 12.12 10.85 -4.39
N ILE A 126 12.84 9.74 -4.54
CA ILE A 126 14.22 9.77 -5.05
C ILE A 126 14.16 9.96 -6.56
N THR A 127 14.96 10.88 -7.08
CA THR A 127 14.98 11.20 -8.51
C THR A 127 16.31 10.84 -9.12
N ILE A 128 16.31 10.12 -10.24
CA ILE A 128 17.50 9.75 -10.99
C ILE A 128 17.39 10.37 -12.38
N GLN A 129 18.37 11.18 -12.75
CA GLN A 129 18.38 11.97 -13.98
C GLN A 129 19.52 11.48 -14.88
N LEU A 130 19.23 11.22 -16.15
CA LEU A 130 20.22 10.86 -17.17
C LEU A 130 20.42 12.02 -18.13
N PHE A 131 21.67 12.35 -18.43
CA PHE A 131 22.03 13.46 -19.30
C PHE A 131 22.72 13.00 -20.58
N SER A 132 22.72 13.87 -21.59
CA SER A 132 23.39 13.64 -22.87
C SER A 132 24.91 13.88 -22.83
N GLY A 133 25.46 14.49 -21.77
CA GLY A 133 26.88 14.90 -21.71
C GLY A 133 27.27 15.61 -20.41
N LEU A 134 28.39 16.36 -20.46
CA LEU A 134 28.87 17.31 -19.41
C LEU A 134 28.91 18.79 -19.87
N SER A 135 28.54 19.08 -21.12
CA SER A 135 28.61 20.43 -21.69
C SER A 135 27.42 21.34 -21.29
N PRO A 136 27.58 22.67 -21.30
CA PRO A 136 26.48 23.63 -21.03
C PRO A 136 25.24 23.50 -21.95
N GLY A 137 25.37 22.74 -23.04
CA GLY A 137 24.27 22.41 -23.95
C GLY A 137 23.66 21.03 -23.71
N ASP A 138 23.98 20.34 -22.62
CA ASP A 138 23.44 19.02 -22.33
C ASP A 138 21.95 19.05 -22.06
N GLU A 139 21.31 17.98 -22.50
CA GLU A 139 19.89 17.78 -22.34
C GLU A 139 19.64 16.70 -21.31
N LEU A 140 18.66 16.94 -20.43
CA LEU A 140 18.08 15.91 -19.58
C LEU A 140 17.33 14.92 -20.47
N ILE A 141 17.90 13.73 -20.65
CA ILE A 141 17.33 12.68 -21.52
C ILE A 141 16.17 11.99 -20.84
N HIS A 142 16.32 11.65 -19.56
CA HIS A 142 15.27 10.95 -18.84
C HIS A 142 15.35 11.18 -17.33
N THR A 143 14.21 11.01 -16.66
CA THR A 143 14.11 11.06 -15.20
C THR A 143 13.28 9.90 -14.69
N TRP A 144 13.88 9.08 -13.82
CA TRP A 144 13.16 8.09 -13.02
C TRP A 144 12.81 8.69 -11.66
N THR A 145 11.54 8.59 -11.27
CA THR A 145 11.04 9.06 -9.98
C THR A 145 10.61 7.87 -9.13
N LEU A 146 11.42 7.53 -8.14
CA LEU A 146 11.19 6.38 -7.26
C LEU A 146 10.30 6.80 -6.09
N ARG A 147 9.12 6.21 -6.02
CA ARG A 147 8.13 6.52 -4.99
C ARG A 147 8.42 5.76 -3.70
N ASN A 148 8.25 6.43 -2.57
CA ASN A 148 8.33 5.84 -1.23
C ASN A 148 9.58 4.99 -1.03
N ALA A 149 10.73 5.54 -1.43
CA ALA A 149 12.00 4.85 -1.27
C ALA A 149 12.40 4.79 0.21
N ILE A 150 12.86 3.63 0.65
CA ILE A 150 13.21 3.33 2.04
C ILE A 150 14.63 2.74 2.04
N PRO A 151 15.57 3.26 2.85
CA PRO A 151 16.90 2.68 2.96
C PRO A 151 16.81 1.27 3.56
N VAL A 152 17.54 0.32 2.98
CA VAL A 152 17.64 -1.06 3.49
C VAL A 152 19.02 -1.43 3.98
N ALA A 153 20.07 -0.84 3.41
CA ALA A 153 21.44 -1.14 3.79
C ALA A 153 22.38 0.02 3.47
N TRP A 154 23.37 0.22 4.35
CA TRP A 154 24.55 1.05 4.09
C TRP A 154 25.80 0.23 4.44
N SER A 155 26.70 0.06 3.48
CA SER A 155 27.92 -0.72 3.60
C SER A 155 29.13 0.17 3.36
N VAL A 156 30.10 0.09 4.27
CA VAL A 156 31.42 0.71 4.15
C VAL A 156 32.40 -0.29 3.52
N PRO A 157 33.47 0.16 2.86
CA PRO A 157 34.42 -0.73 2.21
C PRO A 157 35.20 -1.55 3.24
N THR A 158 35.72 -2.70 2.80
CA THR A 158 36.64 -3.51 3.60
C THR A 158 37.93 -2.73 3.83
N LEU A 159 38.28 -2.53 5.10
CA LEU A 159 39.54 -1.90 5.49
C LEU A 159 40.61 -2.97 5.63
N SER A 160 41.61 -2.94 4.76
CA SER A 160 42.74 -3.87 4.76
C SER A 160 44.05 -3.11 4.56
N SER A 161 45.10 -3.52 5.27
CA SER A 161 46.45 -2.98 5.13
C SER A 161 47.27 -3.69 4.04
N GLY A 162 46.65 -4.58 3.26
CA GLY A 162 47.31 -5.30 2.16
C GLY A 162 47.79 -4.38 1.02
N THR A 163 48.55 -4.95 0.08
CA THR A 163 49.22 -4.23 -1.03
C THR A 163 48.28 -3.64 -2.10
N GLY A 164 46.97 -3.87 -2.00
CA GLY A 164 45.98 -3.31 -2.92
C GLY A 164 45.50 -1.94 -2.45
N GLY A 165 46.17 -0.87 -2.88
CA GLY A 165 45.65 0.50 -2.73
C GLY A 165 44.39 0.70 -3.57
N GLY A 166 43.36 1.33 -2.99
CA GLY A 166 42.10 1.60 -3.69
C GLY A 166 41.31 2.73 -3.04
N ILE A 167 40.35 3.30 -3.78
CA ILE A 167 39.42 4.29 -3.26
C ILE A 167 38.38 3.57 -2.40
N ALA A 168 38.16 4.07 -1.19
CA ALA A 168 37.10 3.60 -0.30
C ALA A 168 35.73 3.88 -0.93
N ILE A 169 34.99 2.84 -1.34
CA ILE A 169 33.64 2.94 -1.90
C ILE A 169 32.62 2.50 -0.85
N GLU A 170 31.64 3.35 -0.57
CA GLU A 170 30.46 3.01 0.22
C GLU A 170 29.25 2.73 -0.67
N LYS A 171 28.37 1.86 -0.20
CA LYS A 171 27.15 1.43 -0.91
C LYS A 171 25.92 1.74 -0.10
N LEU A 172 24.93 2.38 -0.71
CA LEU A 172 23.63 2.69 -0.10
C LEU A 172 22.52 2.06 -0.93
N SER A 173 21.68 1.23 -0.30
CA SER A 173 20.60 0.51 -0.99
C SER A 173 19.22 0.92 -0.50
N PHE A 174 18.25 0.93 -1.41
CA PHE A 174 16.87 1.33 -1.17
C PHE A 174 15.88 0.31 -1.76
N VAL A 175 14.75 0.11 -1.10
CA VAL A 175 13.54 -0.48 -1.70
C VAL A 175 12.55 0.64 -2.01
N HIS A 176 11.72 0.48 -3.04
CA HIS A 176 10.80 1.53 -3.48
C HIS A 176 9.51 0.95 -4.08
N ASN A 177 8.45 1.76 -4.15
CA ASN A 177 7.13 1.37 -4.65
C ASN A 177 6.99 1.57 -6.17
N GLY A 178 8.11 1.46 -6.88
CA GLY A 178 8.19 1.61 -8.34
C GLY A 178 8.46 3.02 -8.86
N PHE A 179 8.73 3.07 -10.16
CA PHE A 179 9.03 4.28 -10.94
C PHE A 179 8.29 4.33 -12.29
N LEU A 180 7.52 3.30 -12.64
CA LEU A 180 6.56 3.40 -13.74
C LEU A 180 5.42 4.29 -13.28
N ASN A 181 5.26 5.46 -13.90
CA ASN A 181 4.05 6.25 -13.74
C ASN A 181 3.00 5.66 -14.68
N ALA A 182 1.77 5.43 -14.18
CA ALA A 182 0.64 5.30 -15.07
C ALA A 182 0.49 6.68 -15.73
N THR A 183 0.89 6.80 -16.99
CA THR A 183 0.83 8.04 -17.75
C THR A 183 -0.55 8.69 -17.58
N GLN A 184 -0.55 9.91 -17.05
CA GLN A 184 -1.68 10.82 -17.09
C GLN A 184 -2.14 10.96 -18.54
N SER A 185 -3.18 10.21 -18.90
CA SER A 185 -3.92 10.38 -20.16
C SER A 185 -5.38 10.64 -19.80
N GLY A 186 -5.68 11.92 -19.54
CA GLY A 186 -7.03 12.45 -19.33
C GLY A 186 -7.17 13.32 -18.06
N PRO A 187 -8.05 14.35 -18.08
CA PRO A 187 -8.35 15.14 -16.89
C PRO A 187 -9.24 14.30 -15.96
N ARG A 188 -8.59 13.53 -15.09
CA ARG A 188 -9.24 12.95 -13.91
C ARG A 188 -8.56 13.54 -12.69
N ILE A 189 -9.36 14.28 -11.93
CA ILE A 189 -9.02 14.82 -10.62
C ILE A 189 -8.48 13.68 -9.74
N GLY A 190 -7.24 13.81 -9.29
CA GLY A 190 -6.60 12.90 -8.35
C GLY A 190 -5.72 11.84 -9.00
N GLY A 191 -4.40 12.03 -8.92
CA GLY A 191 -3.44 10.94 -9.09
C GLY A 191 -3.69 9.91 -7.99
N HIS A 192 -4.47 8.87 -8.27
CA HIS A 192 -4.86 7.93 -7.25
C HIS A 192 -3.68 7.03 -6.88
N ARG A 193 -3.20 7.18 -5.65
CA ARG A 193 -2.19 6.32 -5.04
C ARG A 193 -2.74 4.90 -5.01
N THR A 194 -2.01 3.96 -5.60
CA THR A 194 -2.36 2.53 -5.67
C THR A 194 -2.56 1.89 -4.28
N GLY A 195 -2.08 2.52 -3.20
CA GLY A 195 -2.29 2.09 -1.81
C GLY A 195 -3.63 2.49 -1.19
N GLU A 196 -4.14 3.70 -1.43
CA GLU A 196 -5.37 4.19 -0.77
C GLU A 196 -6.62 3.40 -1.18
N ARG A 197 -6.64 2.88 -2.42
CA ARG A 197 -7.73 2.06 -2.94
C ARG A 197 -7.62 0.56 -2.59
N ALA A 198 -6.58 0.13 -1.88
CA ALA A 198 -6.40 -1.28 -1.51
C ALA A 198 -6.47 -1.52 0.01
N ARG A 199 -6.80 -0.48 0.80
CA ARG A 199 -7.00 -0.62 2.22
C ARG A 199 -8.40 -1.13 2.53
N LEU A 200 -8.48 -2.04 3.49
CA LEU A 200 -9.74 -2.45 4.06
C LEU A 200 -10.17 -1.40 5.07
N ARG A 201 -11.38 -0.87 4.92
CA ARG A 201 -12.00 0.05 5.85
C ARG A 201 -13.23 -0.60 6.45
N ILE A 202 -13.30 -0.60 7.77
CA ILE A 202 -14.46 -1.04 8.54
C ILE A 202 -15.00 0.20 9.25
N ALA A 203 -16.29 0.48 9.10
CA ALA A 203 -16.91 1.64 9.72
C ALA A 203 -18.27 1.29 10.32
N GLU A 204 -18.70 2.07 11.30
CA GLU A 204 -20.05 1.98 11.83
C GLU A 204 -21.08 2.43 10.78
N SER A 205 -22.15 1.65 10.59
CA SER A 205 -23.14 1.93 9.54
C SER A 205 -23.91 3.24 9.78
N THR A 206 -24.04 3.67 11.04
CA THR A 206 -24.73 4.91 11.44
C THR A 206 -23.78 6.12 11.52
N GLN A 207 -22.48 5.88 11.70
CA GLN A 207 -21.45 6.91 11.83
C GLN A 207 -20.23 6.54 10.99
N PRO A 208 -20.26 6.85 9.67
CA PRO A 208 -19.18 6.45 8.77
C PRO A 208 -17.81 6.98 9.20
N ASP A 209 -17.73 8.13 9.87
CA ASP A 209 -16.46 8.71 10.32
C ASP A 209 -15.78 7.89 11.44
N ALA A 210 -16.53 7.08 12.18
CA ALA A 210 -15.98 6.10 13.10
C ALA A 210 -15.51 4.88 12.30
N ALA A 211 -14.30 4.97 11.74
CA ALA A 211 -13.73 3.93 10.90
C ALA A 211 -12.34 3.49 11.35
N VAL A 212 -12.02 2.22 11.08
CA VAL A 212 -10.69 1.65 11.21
C VAL A 212 -10.24 1.18 9.83
N THR A 213 -9.03 1.57 9.46
CA THR A 213 -8.44 1.25 8.16
C THR A 213 -7.22 0.37 8.35
N PHE A 214 -7.14 -0.72 7.58
CA PHE A 214 -6.10 -1.73 7.65
C PHE A 214 -5.33 -1.84 6.34
N TYR A 215 -4.03 -2.08 6.46
CA TYR A 215 -3.27 -2.68 5.36
C TYR A 215 -3.62 -4.16 5.30
N CYS A 216 -3.76 -4.71 4.11
CA CYS A 216 -4.20 -6.09 3.94
C CYS A 216 -3.56 -6.74 2.72
N SER A 217 -3.38 -8.04 2.77
CA SER A 217 -2.95 -8.86 1.64
C SER A 217 -4.15 -9.63 1.09
N PRO A 218 -4.66 -9.31 -0.12
CA PRO A 218 -5.89 -9.90 -0.65
C PRO A 218 -5.92 -11.44 -0.67
N GLY A 219 -4.78 -12.09 -0.90
CA GLY A 219 -4.67 -13.56 -0.89
C GLY A 219 -4.93 -14.24 0.46
N LYS A 220 -5.21 -13.49 1.52
CA LYS A 220 -5.49 -14.00 2.87
C LYS A 220 -6.91 -13.71 3.35
N PHE A 221 -7.78 -13.22 2.46
CA PHE A 221 -9.19 -13.01 2.74
C PHE A 221 -9.97 -14.30 2.47
N THR A 222 -10.85 -14.69 3.39
CA THR A 222 -11.73 -15.84 3.18
C THR A 222 -13.16 -15.45 3.51
N LEU A 223 -14.03 -15.59 2.51
CA LEU A 223 -15.48 -15.49 2.67
C LEU A 223 -16.03 -16.91 2.71
N SER A 224 -16.75 -17.27 3.78
CA SER A 224 -17.31 -18.62 3.92
C SER A 224 -18.73 -18.56 4.45
N GLN A 225 -19.66 -19.13 3.69
CA GLN A 225 -21.01 -19.41 4.15
C GLN A 225 -21.16 -20.92 4.32
N ALA A 226 -21.51 -21.37 5.52
CA ALA A 226 -21.88 -22.75 5.77
C ALA A 226 -23.38 -22.81 6.06
N ARG A 227 -24.12 -23.61 5.30
CA ARG A 227 -25.51 -23.97 5.62
C ARG A 227 -25.51 -25.30 6.34
N GLN A 228 -26.21 -25.41 7.46
CA GLN A 228 -26.49 -26.70 8.06
C GLN A 228 -27.61 -27.38 7.26
N VAL A 229 -27.31 -28.53 6.65
CA VAL A 229 -28.36 -29.39 6.09
C VAL A 229 -28.99 -30.14 7.26
N LYS A 230 -30.20 -29.73 7.67
CA LYS A 230 -30.97 -30.47 8.67
C LYS A 230 -31.33 -31.85 8.10
N LEU A 231 -30.76 -32.90 8.66
CA LEU A 231 -31.23 -34.28 8.46
C LEU A 231 -32.62 -34.45 9.10
N LYS A 232 -33.40 -35.41 8.59
CA LYS A 232 -34.82 -35.63 8.94
C LYS A 232 -35.13 -35.75 10.44
N ASP A 233 -34.13 -36.00 11.28
CA ASP A 233 -34.30 -36.20 12.72
C ASP A 233 -34.12 -34.92 13.58
N GLY A 234 -33.99 -33.74 12.95
CA GLY A 234 -34.18 -32.45 13.63
C GLY A 234 -33.16 -32.05 14.69
N GLN A 235 -32.14 -32.88 14.98
CA GLN A 235 -31.08 -32.54 15.93
C GLN A 235 -30.01 -31.66 15.27
N SER A 236 -30.00 -30.38 15.62
CA SER A 236 -28.82 -29.51 15.44
C SER A 236 -28.01 -29.52 16.73
N ILE A 237 -26.78 -30.04 16.69
CA ILE A 237 -25.84 -29.98 17.82
C ILE A 237 -25.18 -28.60 17.79
N ASN A 238 -25.60 -27.73 18.69
CA ASN A 238 -24.89 -26.50 19.00
C ASN A 238 -23.86 -26.77 20.08
N ASP A 239 -22.67 -27.17 19.65
CA ASP A 239 -21.49 -27.16 20.49
C ASP A 239 -21.14 -25.69 20.76
N GLY A 240 -21.16 -25.26 22.02
CA GLY A 240 -20.98 -23.87 22.45
C GLY A 240 -19.62 -23.24 22.10
N SER A 241 -18.84 -23.90 21.24
CA SER A 241 -17.58 -23.50 20.64
C SER A 241 -17.76 -22.65 19.36
N LYS A 242 -18.97 -22.58 18.79
CA LYS A 242 -19.23 -21.79 17.57
C LYS A 242 -19.35 -20.29 17.86
N VAL A 243 -18.43 -19.52 17.27
CA VAL A 243 -18.39 -18.04 17.33
C VAL A 243 -19.40 -17.37 16.38
N VAL A 244 -19.95 -18.13 15.43
CA VAL A 244 -20.87 -17.66 14.39
C VAL A 244 -22.20 -18.40 14.54
N ASP A 245 -23.31 -17.66 14.40
CA ASP A 245 -24.66 -18.23 14.48
C ASP A 245 -24.91 -19.16 13.28
N ASP A 246 -25.72 -20.21 13.48
CA ASP A 246 -26.01 -21.18 12.42
C ASP A 246 -26.68 -20.51 11.20
N ASP A 247 -26.34 -20.98 9.99
CA ASP A 247 -26.82 -20.49 8.67
C ASP A 247 -26.45 -19.04 8.28
N ALA A 248 -25.72 -18.31 9.13
CA ALA A 248 -25.27 -16.95 8.82
C ALA A 248 -24.00 -16.93 7.95
N LEU A 249 -23.87 -15.91 7.09
CA LEU A 249 -22.65 -15.65 6.34
C LEU A 249 -21.54 -15.19 7.31
N SER A 250 -20.43 -15.94 7.36
CA SER A 250 -19.24 -15.57 8.10
C SER A 250 -18.18 -14.97 7.18
N VAL A 251 -17.60 -13.85 7.61
CA VAL A 251 -16.45 -13.23 6.94
C VAL A 251 -15.26 -13.32 7.89
N THR A 252 -14.23 -14.07 7.49
CA THR A 252 -12.98 -14.17 8.26
C THR A 252 -11.89 -13.35 7.57
N LEU A 253 -11.36 -12.38 8.30
CA LEU A 253 -10.36 -11.45 7.83
C LEU A 253 -9.08 -11.67 8.62
N ASN A 254 -8.08 -12.26 7.99
CA ASN A 254 -6.81 -12.59 8.63
C ASN A 254 -5.70 -11.62 8.19
N ASP A 255 -4.68 -11.50 9.03
CA ASP A 255 -3.47 -10.73 8.77
C ASP A 255 -3.72 -9.25 8.38
N LEU A 256 -4.70 -8.62 9.03
CA LEU A 256 -4.92 -7.18 8.90
C LEU A 256 -3.86 -6.42 9.67
N LEU A 257 -3.15 -5.50 9.02
CA LEU A 257 -2.04 -4.79 9.63
C LEU A 257 -2.44 -3.37 10.02
N LEU A 258 -2.21 -3.03 11.29
CA LEU A 258 -2.22 -1.67 11.81
C LEU A 258 -0.78 -1.21 12.06
N GLU A 259 -0.45 -0.01 11.59
CA GLU A 259 0.86 0.60 11.75
C GLU A 259 0.74 2.05 12.22
N GLY A 260 1.62 2.43 13.16
CA GLY A 260 1.63 3.74 13.81
C GLY A 260 0.93 3.69 15.16
N THR A 261 1.56 4.29 16.19
CA THR A 261 1.08 4.28 17.57
C THR A 261 -0.36 4.81 17.70
N ARG A 262 -0.68 5.91 16.99
CA ARG A 262 -2.03 6.49 16.96
C ARG A 262 -3.05 5.55 16.32
N ALA A 263 -2.73 4.96 15.17
CA ALA A 263 -3.63 4.08 14.45
C ALA A 263 -3.87 2.78 15.21
N VAL A 264 -2.83 2.21 15.83
CA VAL A 264 -2.94 1.02 16.68
C VAL A 264 -3.81 1.31 17.90
N LYS A 265 -3.53 2.39 18.64
CA LYS A 265 -4.31 2.75 19.84
C LYS A 265 -5.77 3.04 19.50
N ALA A 266 -6.03 3.90 18.51
CA ALA A 266 -7.38 4.27 18.10
C ALA A 266 -8.14 3.08 17.52
N GLY A 267 -7.51 2.33 16.61
CA GLY A 267 -8.10 1.16 15.96
C GLY A 267 -8.51 0.09 16.95
N ILE A 268 -7.63 -0.29 17.89
CA ILE A 268 -7.94 -1.30 18.91
C ILE A 268 -9.04 -0.82 19.86
N THR A 269 -9.02 0.47 20.23
CA THR A 269 -10.07 1.04 21.10
C THR A 269 -11.43 0.96 20.41
N THR A 270 -11.50 1.33 19.14
CA THR A 270 -12.72 1.26 18.33
C THR A 270 -13.19 -0.17 18.14
N LEU A 271 -12.29 -1.11 17.83
CA LEU A 271 -12.63 -2.53 17.70
C LEU A 271 -13.19 -3.10 19.02
N LYS A 272 -12.58 -2.78 20.16
CA LYS A 272 -13.08 -3.17 21.48
C LYS A 272 -14.48 -2.61 21.76
N LYS A 273 -14.73 -1.35 21.39
CA LYS A 273 -16.06 -0.73 21.50
C LYS A 273 -17.09 -1.49 20.69
N TRP A 274 -16.77 -1.89 19.46
CA TRP A 274 -17.70 -2.62 18.59
C TRP A 274 -17.97 -4.06 19.03
N LEU A 275 -17.08 -4.67 19.81
CA LEU A 275 -17.28 -6.00 20.38
C LEU A 275 -18.25 -5.99 21.57
N GLN A 276 -18.44 -4.85 22.23
CA GLN A 276 -19.34 -4.75 23.39
C GLN A 276 -20.81 -4.71 22.94
N PRO A 277 -21.71 -5.37 23.68
CA PRO A 277 -23.14 -5.26 23.41
C PRO A 277 -23.59 -3.83 23.67
N LEU A 278 -24.48 -3.31 22.81
CA LEU A 278 -25.10 -2.01 23.03
C LEU A 278 -25.96 -2.08 24.31
N PRO A 279 -25.99 -1.00 25.11
CA PRO A 279 -26.82 -0.95 26.30
C PRO A 279 -28.27 -1.20 25.91
N GLY A 280 -28.89 -2.18 26.58
CA GLY A 280 -30.30 -2.50 26.38
C GLY A 280 -31.19 -1.31 26.74
N PRO A 281 -32.43 -1.28 26.21
CA PRO A 281 -33.39 -0.26 26.62
C PRO A 281 -33.53 -0.26 28.15
N PRO A 282 -33.60 0.91 28.79
CA PRO A 282 -33.75 0.99 30.24
C PRO A 282 -34.99 0.18 30.64
N VAL A 283 -34.80 -0.79 31.53
CA VAL A 283 -35.92 -1.51 32.15
C VAL A 283 -36.70 -0.48 32.94
N SER A 284 -37.89 -0.11 32.46
CA SER A 284 -38.78 0.82 33.17
C SER A 284 -39.00 0.32 34.60
N PRO A 285 -38.62 1.09 35.64
CA PRO A 285 -38.93 0.72 37.01
C PRO A 285 -40.41 1.01 37.25
N GLY A 286 -41.26 -0.02 37.19
CA GLY A 286 -42.64 0.14 37.64
C GLY A 286 -43.65 -0.79 37.00
N VAL A 287 -43.60 -2.08 37.32
CA VAL A 287 -44.81 -2.89 37.55
C VAL A 287 -44.46 -3.89 38.66
N PRO A 288 -45.09 -3.82 39.85
CA PRO A 288 -44.97 -4.87 40.87
C PRO A 288 -45.44 -6.21 40.28
N PRO A 289 -44.79 -7.35 40.60
CA PRO A 289 -45.27 -8.64 40.13
C PRO A 289 -46.70 -8.84 40.64
N ALA A 290 -47.64 -9.04 39.71
CA ALA A 290 -48.98 -9.47 40.04
C ALA A 290 -48.91 -10.81 40.78
N ALA A 291 -49.64 -10.92 41.89
CA ALA A 291 -49.70 -12.11 42.73
C ALA A 291 -49.98 -13.36 41.89
N PRO A 292 -49.37 -14.51 42.21
CA PRO A 292 -49.55 -15.74 41.46
C PRO A 292 -51.00 -16.21 41.58
N LYS A 293 -51.66 -16.41 40.43
CA LYS A 293 -52.89 -17.21 40.36
C LYS A 293 -52.47 -18.68 40.46
N GLU A 294 -52.95 -19.38 41.49
CA GLU A 294 -52.82 -20.83 41.62
C GLU A 294 -53.43 -21.54 40.39
N GLY A 295 -52.68 -22.49 39.81
CA GLY A 295 -53.23 -23.47 38.88
C GLY A 295 -52.61 -23.53 37.48
N THR A 296 -51.28 -23.56 37.31
CA THR A 296 -50.66 -23.92 36.01
C THR A 296 -49.48 -24.89 36.22
N PRO A 297 -49.42 -26.01 35.48
CA PRO A 297 -48.39 -27.05 35.65
C PRO A 297 -46.99 -26.55 35.22
N PRO A 298 -45.91 -27.19 35.70
CA PRO A 298 -44.54 -26.71 35.51
C PRO A 298 -44.05 -27.00 34.08
N GLY A 299 -44.41 -26.12 33.15
CA GLY A 299 -43.69 -25.95 31.89
C GLY A 299 -42.58 -24.95 32.12
N SER A 300 -41.32 -25.37 31.96
CA SER A 300 -40.13 -24.51 32.01
C SER A 300 -40.37 -23.20 31.26
N PRO A 301 -40.18 -22.02 31.89
CA PRO A 301 -40.11 -20.79 31.13
C PRO A 301 -38.77 -20.84 30.38
N GLU A 302 -38.81 -21.15 29.08
CA GLU A 302 -37.79 -20.72 28.14
C GLU A 302 -37.72 -19.20 28.25
N SER A 303 -36.82 -18.72 29.11
CA SER A 303 -36.39 -17.33 29.07
C SER A 303 -35.85 -17.09 27.67
N LYS A 304 -36.64 -16.41 26.82
CA LYS A 304 -36.15 -15.79 25.60
C LYS A 304 -35.07 -14.82 26.04
N ARG A 305 -33.83 -15.30 26.05
CA ARG A 305 -32.64 -14.53 26.37
C ARG A 305 -32.67 -13.33 25.43
N ALA A 306 -32.78 -12.12 25.99
CA ALA A 306 -32.75 -10.90 25.19
C ALA A 306 -31.46 -10.94 24.34
N GLU A 307 -31.62 -11.06 23.03
CA GLU A 307 -30.49 -11.05 22.11
C GLU A 307 -29.78 -9.72 22.26
N ALA A 308 -28.53 -9.77 22.71
CA ALA A 308 -27.72 -8.58 22.87
C ALA A 308 -27.53 -7.93 21.50
N SER A 309 -27.94 -6.68 21.34
CA SER A 309 -27.78 -5.95 20.08
C SER A 309 -26.34 -5.44 19.95
N PHE A 310 -25.69 -5.72 18.82
CA PHE A 310 -24.34 -5.23 18.51
C PHE A 310 -24.37 -4.11 17.46
N THR A 311 -23.33 -3.29 17.45
CA THR A 311 -23.14 -2.20 16.48
C THR A 311 -23.07 -2.76 15.05
N PRO A 312 -23.94 -2.31 14.12
CA PRO A 312 -23.85 -2.70 12.72
C PRO A 312 -22.65 -2.01 12.06
N LEU A 313 -21.85 -2.78 11.34
CA LEU A 313 -20.64 -2.34 10.65
C LEU A 313 -20.78 -2.54 9.14
N THR A 314 -20.08 -1.71 8.39
CA THR A 314 -19.97 -1.78 6.93
C THR A 314 -18.51 -1.96 6.53
N LEU A 315 -18.27 -2.87 5.60
CA LEU A 315 -16.95 -3.18 5.07
C LEU A 315 -16.78 -2.55 3.70
N SER A 316 -15.65 -1.89 3.45
CA SER A 316 -15.27 -1.44 2.12
C SER A 316 -13.80 -1.75 1.83
N LEU A 317 -13.53 -2.32 0.65
CA LEU A 317 -12.17 -2.58 0.15
C LEU A 317 -11.91 -1.62 -1.01
N GLY A 318 -11.26 -0.49 -0.74
CA GLY A 318 -11.05 0.54 -1.76
C GLY A 318 -12.26 1.43 -2.06
N ALA A 319 -12.25 2.03 -3.26
CA ALA A 319 -13.18 3.10 -3.63
C ALA A 319 -14.59 2.61 -4.02
N THR A 320 -14.78 1.32 -4.28
CA THR A 320 -16.06 0.79 -4.76
C THR A 320 -16.13 -0.70 -4.47
N VAL A 321 -17.01 -1.14 -3.57
CA VAL A 321 -17.28 -2.59 -3.41
C VAL A 321 -18.74 -2.83 -3.12
N ALA A 322 -19.41 -3.48 -4.07
CA ALA A 322 -20.79 -3.94 -4.03
C ALA A 322 -20.93 -5.41 -3.56
N TYR A 323 -19.81 -6.08 -3.24
CA TYR A 323 -19.75 -7.54 -3.00
C TYR A 323 -19.49 -7.94 -1.55
N LEU A 324 -19.30 -6.99 -0.64
CA LEU A 324 -19.22 -7.27 0.80
C LEU A 324 -20.63 -7.12 1.41
N PRO A 325 -20.99 -7.94 2.42
CA PRO A 325 -22.30 -7.84 3.07
C PRO A 325 -22.54 -6.42 3.58
N ALA A 326 -23.75 -5.90 3.33
CA ALA A 326 -24.08 -4.50 3.57
C ALA A 326 -23.99 -4.11 5.06
N LYS A 327 -24.31 -5.05 5.95
CA LYS A 327 -24.25 -4.89 7.41
C LYS A 327 -23.72 -6.16 8.06
N VAL A 328 -22.65 -6.03 8.82
CA VAL A 328 -22.06 -7.12 9.61
C VAL A 328 -21.94 -6.74 11.08
N VAL A 329 -21.83 -7.74 11.94
CA VAL A 329 -21.49 -7.59 13.35
C VAL A 329 -20.16 -8.26 13.64
N LEU A 330 -19.38 -7.66 14.53
CA LEU A 330 -18.08 -8.18 14.95
C LEU A 330 -18.27 -9.21 16.06
N LYS A 331 -17.83 -10.45 15.82
CA LYS A 331 -18.00 -11.57 16.75
C LYS A 331 -16.73 -11.88 17.53
N SER A 332 -15.56 -11.79 16.90
CA SER A 332 -14.28 -11.95 17.59
C SER A 332 -13.16 -11.12 16.99
N ILE A 333 -12.21 -10.73 17.85
CA ILE A 333 -11.00 -10.01 17.49
C ILE A 333 -9.81 -10.74 18.12
N THR A 334 -8.79 -11.05 17.31
CA THR A 334 -7.47 -11.45 17.79
C THR A 334 -6.47 -10.36 17.41
N VAL A 335 -5.73 -9.84 18.40
CA VAL A 335 -4.71 -8.80 18.18
C VAL A 335 -3.35 -9.32 18.63
N ASN A 336 -2.40 -9.35 17.69
CA ASN A 336 -1.01 -9.72 17.94
C ASN A 336 -0.14 -8.48 17.77
N PHE A 337 0.38 -7.94 18.88
CA PHE A 337 1.33 -6.84 18.83
C PHE A 337 2.69 -7.33 18.33
N THR A 338 3.16 -6.75 17.23
CA THR A 338 4.41 -7.16 16.59
C THR A 338 5.55 -6.16 16.82
N ARG A 339 5.22 -4.96 17.32
CA ARG A 339 6.22 -3.92 17.56
C ARG A 339 5.81 -2.93 18.64
N PHE A 340 6.80 -2.50 19.42
CA PHE A 340 6.68 -1.48 20.46
C PHE A 340 7.72 -0.38 20.25
N THR A 341 7.40 0.83 20.68
CA THR A 341 8.32 1.97 20.78
C THR A 341 9.21 1.84 22.03
N PRO A 342 10.28 2.64 22.18
CA PRO A 342 11.16 2.59 23.35
C PRO A 342 10.46 2.83 24.69
N ASP A 343 9.38 3.60 24.70
CA ASP A 343 8.51 3.86 25.86
C ASP A 343 7.49 2.72 26.14
N GLY A 344 7.52 1.64 25.35
CA GLY A 344 6.62 0.49 25.52
C GLY A 344 5.23 0.66 24.90
N THR A 345 5.02 1.69 24.08
CA THR A 345 3.75 1.90 23.37
C THR A 345 3.69 1.00 22.11
N PRO A 346 2.61 0.25 21.86
CA PRO A 346 2.49 -0.57 20.67
C PRO A 346 2.41 0.29 19.40
N SER A 347 3.27 0.01 18.42
CA SER A 347 3.37 0.75 17.16
C SER A 347 2.99 -0.08 15.93
N ARG A 348 2.87 -1.40 16.07
CA ARG A 348 2.40 -2.29 15.02
C ARG A 348 1.64 -3.48 15.60
N ALA A 349 0.53 -3.83 14.97
CA ALA A 349 -0.25 -5.00 15.34
C ALA A 349 -0.83 -5.71 14.11
N THR A 350 -0.85 -7.03 14.16
CA THR A 350 -1.59 -7.89 13.24
C THR A 350 -2.92 -8.25 13.88
N VAL A 351 -4.01 -8.05 13.16
CA VAL A 351 -5.38 -8.22 13.63
C VAL A 351 -6.07 -9.27 12.77
N SER A 352 -6.78 -10.19 13.42
CA SER A 352 -7.70 -11.12 12.75
C SER A 352 -9.11 -10.89 13.28
N LEU A 353 -10.08 -10.83 12.38
CA LEU A 353 -11.47 -10.52 12.68
C LEU A 353 -12.38 -11.63 12.16
N VAL A 354 -13.39 -11.98 12.96
CA VAL A 354 -14.53 -12.78 12.52
C VAL A 354 -15.77 -11.91 12.59
N LEU A 355 -16.40 -11.73 11.44
CA LEU A 355 -17.60 -10.93 11.26
C LEU A 355 -18.74 -11.84 10.79
N GLN A 356 -19.96 -11.46 11.11
CA GLN A 356 -21.16 -12.18 10.70
C GLN A 356 -22.14 -11.21 10.06
N GLU A 357 -22.78 -11.61 8.97
CA GLU A 357 -23.87 -10.84 8.37
C GLU A 357 -25.04 -10.70 9.35
N LYS A 358 -25.56 -9.47 9.45
CA LYS A 358 -26.74 -9.17 10.24
C LYS A 358 -27.97 -9.24 9.32
N THR A 359 -28.70 -10.36 9.38
CA THR A 359 -29.99 -10.55 8.69
C THR A 359 -31.08 -9.65 9.23
#